data_AF-A0A0F9VGK9-F1
#
_entry.id   AF-A0A0F9VGK9-F1
#
_cell.length_a   1.000
_cell.length_b   1.000
_cell.length_c   1.000
_cell.angle_alpha   90.00
_cell.angle_beta   90.00
_cell.angle_gamma   90.00
#
_symmetry.space_group_name_H-M   'P 1'
#
loop_
_entity.id
_entity.type
_entity.pdbx_description
1 polymer ?
#
loop_
_entity_poly.entity_id
_entity_poly.type
_entity_poly.pdbx_seq_one_letter_code
_entity_poly.pdbx_strand_id
1 'polypeptide(L)'
;MTSEKAISTRGLIESDLGPLRRFTGILDSMPQETKTYKKDPTDETEVGRDSTRVSFNMKDIDVKEAVEPYHFPIYTVNIGQSNRKKSRWGVMSEGVKSDRSVGFNNIADQQYTPEQLDPSNANYVKPSDRMDMKDCIGKRIGWVLCDNEDGRPGKEELFDGRANEGKGGDVPTAAWTVYEIEGVGVSGGGGGSNALDLAIGMLNGSTLAEFNPKALDNPAIRADVKLLQSISMPPSAPTSFANTMVSTGKFTVDGEGTYHKV
;
A
#
# COMPACT_ATOMS: atom_id res chain seq x y z
N MET A 1 31.72 -24.60 35.10
CA MET A 1 31.34 -24.99 33.73
C MET A 1 29.91 -24.55 33.50
N THR A 2 29.74 -23.36 32.94
CA THR A 2 28.43 -22.80 32.57
C THR A 2 27.92 -23.57 31.36
N SER A 3 26.81 -24.27 31.55
CA SER A 3 26.05 -24.93 30.48
C SER A 3 25.61 -23.86 29.49
N GLU A 4 26.23 -23.83 28.31
CA GLU A 4 25.74 -23.08 27.15
C GLU A 4 24.38 -23.66 26.78
N LYS A 5 23.33 -22.89 27.09
CA LYS A 5 21.96 -23.23 26.76
C LYS A 5 21.84 -23.21 25.24
N ALA A 6 21.63 -24.36 24.61
CA ALA A 6 21.43 -24.48 23.17
C ALA A 6 20.33 -23.49 22.71
N ILE A 7 20.63 -22.70 21.67
CA ILE A 7 19.69 -21.76 21.07
C ILE A 7 18.48 -22.56 20.57
N SER A 8 17.33 -22.39 21.23
CA SER A 8 16.09 -23.06 20.84
C SER A 8 15.56 -22.43 19.56
N THR A 9 15.55 -23.20 18.47
CA THR A 9 14.91 -22.82 17.21
C THR A 9 13.38 -22.85 17.27
N ARG A 10 12.80 -23.39 18.36
CA ARG A 10 11.37 -23.25 18.69
C ARG A 10 11.14 -21.84 19.23
N GLY A 11 10.96 -20.90 18.31
CA GLY A 11 10.86 -19.46 18.56
C GLY A 11 11.19 -18.62 17.32
N LEU A 12 11.90 -19.20 16.34
CA LEU A 12 12.17 -18.57 15.04
C LEU A 12 10.98 -18.76 14.09
N ILE A 13 9.87 -18.10 14.41
CA ILE A 13 8.87 -17.73 13.40
C ILE A 13 8.49 -16.28 13.68
N GLU A 14 9.47 -15.40 13.56
CA GLU A 14 9.22 -14.09 12.98
C GLU A 14 9.67 -14.24 11.54
N SER A 15 8.75 -14.11 10.58
CA SER A 15 9.20 -13.79 9.23
C SER A 15 9.95 -12.48 9.38
N ASP A 16 11.28 -12.55 9.36
CA ASP A 16 12.12 -11.37 9.41
C ASP A 16 11.54 -10.38 8.39
N LEU A 17 11.05 -9.24 8.88
CA LEU A 17 10.39 -8.24 8.01
C LEU A 17 11.39 -7.67 7.00
N GLY A 18 12.67 -8.03 7.16
CA GLY A 18 13.80 -7.63 6.35
C GLY A 18 14.23 -6.21 6.67
N PRO A 19 15.32 -5.74 6.03
CA PRO A 19 15.78 -4.37 6.20
C PRO A 19 14.91 -3.36 5.46
N LEU A 20 14.13 -3.79 4.46
CA LEU A 20 13.28 -2.91 3.67
C LEU A 20 12.08 -2.40 4.48
N ARG A 21 11.70 -1.16 4.23
CA ARG A 21 10.52 -0.49 4.82
C ARG A 21 9.57 0.05 3.76
N ARG A 22 10.13 0.53 2.65
CA ARG A 22 9.40 0.95 1.46
C ARG A 22 10.23 0.68 0.21
N PHE A 23 9.65 0.04 -0.78
CA PHE A 23 10.33 -0.24 -2.05
C PHE A 23 9.33 -0.45 -3.17
N THR A 24 9.80 -0.35 -4.41
CA THR A 24 9.07 -0.85 -5.59
C THR A 24 9.84 -1.99 -6.22
N GLY A 25 9.15 -2.92 -6.87
CA GLY A 25 9.79 -4.01 -7.60
C GLY A 25 8.82 -4.65 -8.58
N ILE A 26 9.35 -5.34 -9.58
CA ILE A 26 8.56 -6.15 -10.50
C ILE A 26 8.17 -7.46 -9.79
N LEU A 27 6.89 -7.76 -9.68
CA LEU A 27 6.41 -9.04 -9.16
C LEU A 27 6.74 -10.14 -10.17
N ASP A 28 7.71 -10.98 -9.85
CA ASP A 28 8.19 -12.03 -10.74
C ASP A 28 7.38 -13.33 -10.61
N SER A 29 7.08 -13.74 -9.37
CA SER A 29 6.31 -14.95 -9.09
C SER A 29 5.67 -14.94 -7.70
N MET A 30 4.66 -15.79 -7.52
CA MET A 30 3.89 -15.90 -6.28
C MET A 30 3.65 -17.37 -5.86
N PRO A 31 4.70 -18.17 -5.58
CA PRO A 31 4.51 -19.56 -5.15
C PRO A 31 3.78 -19.66 -3.81
N GLN A 32 3.01 -20.75 -3.67
CA GLN A 32 2.27 -21.09 -2.46
C GLN A 32 2.84 -22.37 -1.85
N GLU A 33 3.06 -22.36 -0.54
CA GLU A 33 3.52 -23.51 0.23
C GLU A 33 2.53 -23.84 1.34
N THR A 34 1.97 -25.05 1.35
CA THR A 34 1.16 -25.54 2.46
C THR A 34 2.08 -26.09 3.55
N LYS A 35 1.99 -25.53 4.76
CA LYS A 35 2.65 -26.04 5.96
C LYS A 35 1.61 -26.66 6.88
N THR A 36 1.74 -27.96 7.10
CA THR A 36 1.00 -28.68 8.15
C THR A 36 1.76 -28.52 9.46
N TYR A 37 1.16 -27.80 10.41
CA TYR A 37 1.71 -27.72 11.76
C TYR A 37 1.41 -29.02 12.50
N LYS A 38 2.46 -29.80 12.79
CA LYS A 38 2.32 -31.05 13.52
C LYS A 38 1.85 -30.80 14.95
N LYS A 39 0.84 -31.60 15.33
CA LYS A 39 0.30 -31.87 16.66
C LYS A 39 1.37 -31.82 17.76
N ASP A 40 1.03 -31.26 18.93
CA ASP A 40 1.72 -31.66 20.16
C ASP A 40 1.45 -33.16 20.37
N PRO A 41 2.46 -34.05 20.42
CA PRO A 41 2.24 -35.51 20.42
C PRO A 41 1.24 -36.01 21.48
N THR A 42 1.00 -35.23 22.53
CA THR A 42 0.21 -35.55 23.73
C THR A 42 -1.31 -35.42 23.61
N ASP A 43 -1.89 -34.73 22.61
CA ASP A 43 -3.35 -34.47 22.59
C ASP A 43 -4.07 -35.03 21.35
N GLU A 44 -4.56 -36.27 21.44
CA GLU A 44 -5.20 -37.04 20.34
C GLU A 44 -6.50 -36.45 19.79
N THR A 45 -7.01 -35.33 20.34
CA THR A 45 -8.29 -34.75 19.94
C THR A 45 -8.21 -33.59 18.95
N GLU A 46 -7.04 -32.98 18.73
CA GLU A 46 -6.89 -31.84 17.82
C GLU A 46 -6.41 -32.25 16.42
N VAL A 47 -7.22 -31.91 15.40
CA VAL A 47 -6.86 -32.06 13.99
C VAL A 47 -5.75 -31.06 13.65
N GLY A 48 -4.65 -31.53 13.07
CA GLY A 48 -3.53 -30.68 12.63
C GLY A 48 -4.01 -29.54 11.74
N ARG A 49 -3.48 -28.33 11.94
CA ARG A 49 -3.87 -27.15 11.18
C ARG A 49 -2.94 -26.97 9.99
N ASP A 50 -3.52 -27.01 8.80
CA ASP A 50 -2.84 -26.60 7.59
C ASP A 50 -2.89 -25.08 7.44
N SER A 51 -1.76 -24.50 7.07
CA SER A 51 -1.64 -23.08 6.76
C SER A 51 -0.87 -22.89 5.47
N THR A 52 -1.42 -22.10 4.56
CA THR A 52 -0.75 -21.76 3.30
C THR A 52 0.09 -20.50 3.51
N ARG A 53 1.35 -20.54 3.07
CA ARG A 53 2.22 -19.36 2.98
C ARG A 53 2.37 -18.97 1.51
N VAL A 54 2.24 -17.69 1.24
CA VAL A 54 2.45 -17.12 -0.08
C VAL A 54 3.75 -16.32 -0.04
N SER A 55 4.62 -16.57 -1.03
CA SER A 55 5.87 -15.82 -1.18
C SER A 55 5.76 -14.96 -2.43
N PHE A 56 5.87 -13.64 -2.29
CA PHE A 56 5.91 -12.68 -3.40
C PHE A 56 7.36 -12.42 -3.74
N ASN A 57 7.82 -12.99 -4.85
CA ASN A 57 9.17 -12.80 -5.34
C ASN A 57 9.22 -11.53 -6.20
N MET A 58 10.03 -10.59 -5.77
CA MET A 58 10.19 -9.29 -6.38
C MET A 58 11.59 -9.19 -7.00
N LYS A 59 11.68 -8.63 -8.20
CA LYS A 59 12.95 -8.32 -8.90
C LYS A 59 12.99 -6.86 -9.30
N ASP A 60 14.16 -6.38 -9.70
CA ASP A 60 14.37 -4.99 -10.11
C ASP A 60 13.90 -4.01 -9.02
N ILE A 61 14.38 -4.28 -7.80
CA ILE A 61 14.02 -3.55 -6.58
C ILE A 61 14.60 -2.13 -6.64
N ASP A 62 13.73 -1.15 -6.42
CA ASP A 62 14.07 0.25 -6.18
C ASP A 62 13.71 0.59 -4.73
N VAL A 63 14.74 0.67 -3.90
CA VAL A 63 14.61 0.89 -2.45
C VAL A 63 14.33 2.35 -2.19
N LYS A 64 13.21 2.64 -1.53
CA LYS A 64 12.86 4.00 -1.07
C LYS A 64 13.27 4.24 0.37
N GLU A 65 13.13 3.20 1.19
CA GLU A 65 13.36 3.28 2.62
C GLU A 65 13.77 1.92 3.17
N ALA A 66 14.83 1.90 3.97
CA ALA A 66 15.34 0.70 4.63
C ALA A 66 16.07 1.10 5.93
N VAL A 67 16.04 0.21 6.91
CA VAL A 67 16.77 0.41 8.18
C VAL A 67 18.27 0.18 8.04
N GLU A 68 18.67 -0.59 7.03
CA GLU A 68 20.06 -0.86 6.67
C GLU A 68 20.20 -0.80 5.14
N PRO A 69 21.40 -0.48 4.62
CA PRO A 69 21.63 -0.47 3.18
C PRO A 69 21.28 -1.82 2.52
N TYR A 70 20.39 -1.78 1.54
CA TYR A 70 19.98 -2.96 0.78
C TYR A 70 20.45 -2.86 -0.67
N HIS A 71 21.36 -3.74 -1.06
CA HIS A 71 22.05 -3.69 -2.36
C HIS A 71 21.63 -4.79 -3.33
N PHE A 72 20.70 -5.67 -2.93
CA PHE A 72 20.27 -6.78 -3.78
C PHE A 72 19.14 -6.34 -4.71
N PRO A 73 19.14 -6.80 -5.98
CA PRO A 73 18.10 -6.43 -6.95
C PRO A 73 16.83 -7.29 -6.82
N ILE A 74 16.77 -8.18 -5.83
CA ILE A 74 15.66 -9.10 -5.59
C ILE A 74 15.24 -9.03 -4.13
N TYR A 75 13.97 -9.33 -3.83
CA TYR A 75 13.46 -9.45 -2.47
C TYR A 75 12.24 -10.37 -2.44
N THR A 76 12.01 -11.07 -1.33
CA THR A 76 10.82 -11.93 -1.19
C THR A 76 10.00 -11.51 0.02
N VAL A 77 8.78 -11.04 -0.24
CA VAL A 77 7.79 -10.77 0.83
C VAL A 77 7.05 -12.06 1.13
N ASN A 78 6.94 -12.41 2.40
CA ASN A 78 6.31 -13.66 2.82
C ASN A 78 5.08 -13.39 3.70
N ILE A 79 3.90 -13.80 3.26
CA ILE A 79 2.65 -13.58 4.00
C ILE A 79 1.89 -14.91 4.12
N GLY A 80 1.43 -15.23 5.33
CA GLY A 80 0.52 -16.36 5.54
C GLY A 80 -0.86 -16.04 4.97
N GLN A 81 -1.37 -16.91 4.10
CA GLN A 81 -2.72 -16.79 3.56
C GLN A 81 -3.74 -16.98 4.68
N SER A 82 -4.71 -16.08 4.75
CA SER A 82 -5.78 -16.13 5.73
C SER A 82 -6.99 -15.37 5.21
N ASN A 83 -8.18 -15.94 5.40
CA ASN A 83 -9.44 -15.27 5.03
C ASN A 83 -9.95 -14.33 6.15
N ARG A 84 -9.19 -14.15 7.24
CA ARG A 84 -9.57 -13.29 8.35
C ARG A 84 -9.16 -11.84 8.05
N LYS A 85 -10.08 -10.89 8.22
CA LYS A 85 -9.80 -9.45 8.11
C LYS A 85 -8.68 -9.01 9.07
N LYS A 86 -8.71 -9.49 10.32
CA LYS A 86 -7.65 -9.26 11.32
C LYS A 86 -6.47 -10.23 11.13
N SER A 87 -5.86 -10.22 9.95
CA SER A 87 -4.64 -10.97 9.65
C SER A 87 -3.70 -10.17 8.76
N ARG A 88 -2.44 -10.59 8.65
CA ARG A 88 -1.47 -9.94 7.73
C ARG A 88 -1.94 -9.96 6.28
N TRP A 89 -2.62 -11.03 5.86
CA TRP A 89 -3.24 -11.11 4.53
C TRP A 89 -4.41 -10.12 4.38
N GLY A 90 -5.24 -10.00 5.43
CA GLY A 90 -6.32 -9.02 5.48
C GLY A 90 -5.81 -7.58 5.38
N VAL A 91 -4.71 -7.25 6.06
CA VAL A 91 -4.05 -5.92 5.97
C VAL A 91 -3.43 -5.68 4.59
N MET A 92 -2.83 -6.71 3.99
CA MET A 92 -2.33 -6.61 2.62
C MET A 92 -3.47 -6.32 1.63
N SER A 93 -4.64 -6.93 1.83
CA SER A 93 -5.79 -6.79 0.94
C SER A 93 -6.57 -5.48 1.15
N GLU A 94 -6.96 -5.16 2.40
CA GLU A 94 -7.85 -4.03 2.74
C GLU A 94 -7.13 -2.78 3.29
N GLY A 95 -5.80 -2.83 3.43
CA GLY A 95 -5.02 -1.74 4.01
C GLY A 95 -5.09 -1.68 5.53
N VAL A 96 -4.81 -0.50 6.09
CA VAL A 96 -4.85 -0.24 7.53
C VAL A 96 -5.90 0.83 7.85
N LYS A 97 -6.33 0.91 9.11
CA LYS A 97 -7.32 1.90 9.57
C LYS A 97 -6.78 3.32 9.47
N SER A 98 -5.50 3.52 9.78
CA SER A 98 -4.86 4.84 9.72
C SER A 98 -4.70 5.36 8.29
N ASP A 99 -4.70 4.46 7.32
CA ASP A 99 -4.48 4.77 5.91
C ASP A 99 -5.21 3.73 5.04
N ARG A 100 -6.36 4.14 4.51
CA ARG A 100 -7.17 3.32 3.60
C ARG A 100 -6.72 3.43 2.15
N SER A 101 -5.77 4.30 1.84
CA SER A 101 -5.24 4.47 0.49
C SER A 101 -4.22 3.37 0.14
N VAL A 102 -3.68 2.69 1.15
CA VAL A 102 -2.89 1.47 0.99
C VAL A 102 -3.77 0.22 1.06
N GLY A 103 -3.26 -0.91 0.60
CA GLY A 103 -4.00 -2.16 0.47
C GLY A 103 -4.20 -2.52 -1.01
N PHE A 104 -3.92 -3.78 -1.34
CA PHE A 104 -3.99 -4.27 -2.72
C PHE A 104 -5.36 -4.01 -3.34
N ASN A 105 -6.46 -4.35 -2.66
CA ASN A 105 -7.79 -4.16 -3.22
C ASN A 105 -8.11 -2.67 -3.36
N ASN A 106 -7.71 -1.83 -2.39
CA ASN A 106 -7.96 -0.39 -2.43
C ASN A 106 -7.25 0.29 -3.60
N ILE A 107 -6.11 -0.26 -4.03
CA ILE A 107 -5.36 0.24 -5.18
C ILE A 107 -5.90 -0.38 -6.47
N ALA A 108 -6.02 -1.71 -6.52
CA ALA A 108 -6.56 -2.44 -7.66
C ALA A 108 -7.95 -1.92 -8.07
N ASP A 109 -8.82 -1.59 -7.11
CA ASP A 109 -10.17 -1.13 -7.41
C ASP A 109 -10.21 0.27 -8.06
N GLN A 110 -9.12 1.04 -8.04
CA GLN A 110 -9.05 2.37 -8.68
C GLN A 110 -9.13 2.32 -10.20
N GLN A 111 -8.95 1.14 -10.82
CA GLN A 111 -9.15 0.97 -12.25
C GLN A 111 -10.63 0.86 -12.66
N TYR A 112 -11.53 0.67 -11.70
CA TYR A 112 -12.97 0.54 -11.93
C TYR A 112 -13.70 1.82 -11.58
N THR A 113 -14.78 2.11 -12.29
CA THR A 113 -15.64 3.25 -11.95
C THR A 113 -16.50 2.94 -10.71
N PRO A 114 -17.02 3.96 -10.00
CA PRO A 114 -17.93 3.73 -8.88
C PRO A 114 -19.14 2.87 -9.23
N GLU A 115 -19.68 3.02 -10.45
CA GLU A 115 -20.79 2.23 -10.96
C GLU A 115 -20.43 0.74 -11.12
N GLN A 116 -19.19 0.46 -11.53
CA GLN A 116 -18.70 -0.91 -11.66
C GLN A 116 -18.45 -1.57 -10.29
N LEU A 117 -18.30 -0.79 -9.22
CA LEU A 117 -18.10 -1.28 -7.86
C LEU A 117 -19.41 -1.45 -7.07
N ASP A 118 -20.51 -0.85 -7.55
CA ASP A 118 -21.83 -0.89 -6.91
C ASP A 118 -22.61 -2.17 -7.28
N PRO A 119 -22.89 -3.07 -6.32
CA PRO A 119 -23.64 -4.31 -6.56
C PRO A 119 -25.06 -4.12 -7.11
N SER A 120 -25.63 -2.91 -6.98
CA SER A 120 -26.96 -2.57 -7.48
C SER A 120 -26.96 -2.09 -8.93
N ASN A 121 -25.79 -1.81 -9.51
CA ASN A 121 -25.65 -1.31 -10.87
C ASN A 121 -25.64 -2.45 -11.90
N ALA A 122 -26.20 -2.20 -13.09
CA ALA A 122 -26.19 -3.16 -14.19
C ALA A 122 -24.78 -3.50 -14.70
N ASN A 123 -23.81 -2.60 -14.52
CA ASN A 123 -22.41 -2.76 -14.94
C ASN A 123 -21.48 -3.27 -13.82
N TYR A 124 -22.04 -3.81 -12.74
CA TYR A 124 -21.27 -4.29 -11.59
C TYR A 124 -20.26 -5.39 -11.97
N VAL A 125 -19.00 -5.17 -11.60
CA VAL A 125 -17.91 -6.15 -11.70
C VAL A 125 -17.77 -6.88 -10.36
N LYS A 126 -18.05 -8.18 -10.36
CA LYS A 126 -17.97 -9.02 -9.16
C LYS A 126 -16.53 -9.07 -8.65
N PRO A 127 -16.30 -9.15 -7.32
CA PRO A 127 -14.96 -9.25 -6.75
C PRO A 127 -14.10 -10.38 -7.33
N SER A 128 -14.71 -11.50 -7.76
CA SER A 128 -14.00 -12.62 -8.42
C SER A 128 -13.46 -12.28 -9.80
N ASP A 129 -14.04 -11.28 -10.45
CA ASP A 129 -13.75 -10.87 -11.82
C ASP A 129 -12.90 -9.58 -11.85
N ARG A 130 -12.58 -9.05 -10.66
CA ARG A 130 -11.67 -7.92 -10.50
C ARG A 130 -10.22 -8.39 -10.55
N MET A 131 -9.32 -7.45 -10.79
CA MET A 131 -7.88 -7.68 -10.78
C MET A 131 -7.46 -8.28 -9.44
N ASP A 132 -6.69 -9.36 -9.52
CA ASP A 132 -6.10 -10.05 -8.39
C ASP A 132 -4.56 -10.01 -8.52
N MET A 133 -3.86 -10.38 -7.46
CA MET A 133 -2.41 -10.28 -7.37
C MET A 133 -1.69 -11.10 -8.46
N LYS A 134 -2.29 -12.22 -8.89
CA LYS A 134 -1.81 -13.04 -10.01
C LYS A 134 -1.77 -12.26 -11.33
N ASP A 135 -2.66 -11.29 -11.52
CA ASP A 135 -2.73 -10.46 -12.73
C ASP A 135 -1.69 -9.34 -12.73
N CYS A 136 -0.98 -9.18 -11.61
CA CYS A 136 0.11 -8.23 -11.43
C CYS A 136 1.49 -8.87 -11.64
N ILE A 137 1.57 -10.16 -12.00
CA ILE A 137 2.85 -10.78 -12.37
C ILE A 137 3.42 -10.07 -13.60
N GLY A 138 4.69 -9.68 -13.52
CA GLY A 138 5.40 -8.88 -14.51
C GLY A 138 5.23 -7.36 -14.35
N LYS A 139 4.35 -6.90 -13.45
CA LYS A 139 4.14 -5.48 -13.18
C LYS A 139 4.99 -5.00 -12.01
N ARG A 140 5.36 -3.72 -12.01
CA ARG A 140 5.96 -3.06 -10.85
C ARG A 140 4.89 -2.78 -9.78
N ILE A 141 5.18 -3.17 -8.54
CA ILE A 141 4.32 -3.00 -7.36
C ILE A 141 5.13 -2.31 -6.26
N GLY A 142 4.54 -1.32 -5.61
CA GLY A 142 5.12 -0.67 -4.44
C GLY A 142 4.62 -1.28 -3.14
N TRP A 143 5.56 -1.60 -2.26
CA TRP A 143 5.32 -2.22 -0.96
C TRP A 143 5.76 -1.31 0.16
N VAL A 144 4.97 -1.25 1.23
CA VAL A 144 5.29 -0.51 2.45
C VAL A 144 5.00 -1.35 3.68
N LEU A 145 5.87 -1.22 4.68
CA LEU A 145 5.68 -1.83 5.99
C LEU A 145 4.84 -0.91 6.88
N CYS A 146 3.75 -1.44 7.42
CA CYS A 146 2.88 -0.74 8.36
C CYS A 146 3.38 -0.92 9.79
N ASP A 147 4.26 -0.04 10.26
CA ASP A 147 4.86 -0.11 11.60
C ASP A 147 4.75 1.19 12.42
N ASN A 148 4.08 2.21 11.88
CA ASN A 148 3.91 3.53 12.51
C ASN A 148 5.22 4.29 12.80
N GLU A 149 6.28 4.01 12.04
CA GLU A 149 7.56 4.69 12.17
C GLU A 149 7.83 5.56 10.93
N ASP A 150 8.55 6.66 11.09
CA ASP A 150 9.01 7.52 9.97
C ASP A 150 7.89 7.99 9.01
N GLY A 151 6.65 8.12 9.50
CA GLY A 151 5.48 8.50 8.70
C GLY A 151 4.87 7.36 7.87
N ARG A 152 5.32 6.11 8.07
CA ARG A 152 4.73 4.91 7.48
C ARG A 152 3.36 4.58 8.14
N PRO A 153 2.48 3.83 7.45
CA PRO A 153 1.16 3.52 7.98
C PRO A 153 1.20 2.78 9.34
N GLY A 154 0.16 2.96 10.14
CA GLY A 154 0.09 2.43 11.50
C GLY A 154 0.01 0.89 11.57
N LYS A 155 0.49 0.32 12.67
CA LYS A 155 0.29 -1.11 13.00
C LYS A 155 -1.19 -1.43 13.14
N GLU A 156 -1.56 -2.66 12.83
CA GLU A 156 -2.93 -3.15 13.04
C GLU A 156 -3.02 -4.13 14.21
N GLU A 157 -4.18 -4.13 14.85
CA GLU A 157 -4.55 -5.11 15.88
C GLU A 157 -4.83 -6.46 15.21
N LEU A 158 -3.80 -7.30 15.15
CA LEU A 158 -3.86 -8.62 14.52
C LEU A 158 -3.87 -9.71 15.58
N PHE A 159 -4.62 -10.77 15.32
CA PHE A 159 -4.67 -11.90 16.23
C PHE A 159 -3.33 -12.66 16.21
N ASP A 160 -2.66 -12.69 17.37
CA ASP A 160 -1.54 -13.56 17.63
C ASP A 160 -1.97 -14.66 18.61
N GLY A 161 -1.87 -15.93 18.18
CA GLY A 161 -2.20 -17.09 19.00
C GLY A 161 -1.23 -17.31 20.18
N ARG A 162 -0.08 -16.65 20.18
CA ARG A 162 0.91 -16.70 21.28
C ARG A 162 0.67 -15.62 22.33
N ALA A 163 -0.10 -14.59 22.00
CA ALA A 163 -0.42 -13.52 22.93
C ALA A 163 -1.19 -14.07 24.15
N ASN A 164 -1.16 -13.31 25.25
CA ASN A 164 -1.87 -13.63 26.49
C ASN A 164 -1.56 -15.04 27.02
N GLU A 165 -0.27 -15.38 27.14
CA GLU A 165 0.18 -16.70 27.65
C GLU A 165 -0.36 -17.88 26.82
N GLY A 166 -0.48 -17.70 25.49
CA GLY A 166 -1.00 -18.72 24.57
C GLY A 166 -2.52 -18.81 24.51
N LYS A 167 -3.26 -17.93 25.20
CA LYS A 167 -4.73 -17.81 25.05
C LYS A 167 -5.14 -17.09 23.77
N GLY A 168 -4.18 -16.46 23.10
CA GLY A 168 -4.39 -15.64 21.93
C GLY A 168 -4.93 -14.25 22.27
N GLY A 169 -4.69 -13.30 21.38
CA GLY A 169 -5.13 -11.92 21.56
C GLY A 169 -4.84 -11.08 20.33
N ASP A 170 -5.59 -10.00 20.18
CA ASP A 170 -5.26 -8.95 19.23
C ASP A 170 -4.09 -8.14 19.80
N VAL A 171 -3.04 -7.98 19.00
CA VAL A 171 -1.84 -7.21 19.36
C VAL A 171 -1.40 -6.32 18.20
N PRO A 172 -0.88 -5.10 18.47
CA PRO A 172 -0.34 -4.22 17.45
C PRO A 172 0.81 -4.91 16.70
N THR A 173 0.57 -5.24 15.44
CA THR A 173 1.48 -6.06 14.63
C THR A 173 1.82 -5.35 13.33
N ALA A 174 3.12 -5.32 12.99
CA ALA A 174 3.57 -4.82 11.70
C ALA A 174 3.20 -5.79 10.56
N ALA A 175 2.81 -5.24 9.42
CA ALA A 175 2.43 -6.01 8.24
C ALA A 175 2.81 -5.29 6.96
N TRP A 176 3.13 -6.06 5.92
CA TRP A 176 3.34 -5.53 4.58
C TRP A 176 2.00 -5.25 3.91
N THR A 177 1.94 -4.16 3.17
CA THR A 177 0.82 -3.83 2.28
C THR A 177 1.34 -3.20 0.99
N VAL A 178 0.43 -3.03 0.03
CA VAL A 178 0.71 -2.43 -1.27
C VAL A 178 0.32 -0.95 -1.23
N TYR A 179 1.12 -0.07 -1.82
CA TYR A 179 0.82 1.36 -1.94
C TYR A 179 0.71 1.86 -3.39
N GLU A 180 1.12 1.07 -4.38
CA GLU A 180 0.93 1.35 -5.81
C GLU A 180 1.05 0.07 -6.67
N ILE A 181 0.40 0.05 -7.83
CA ILE A 181 0.50 -1.00 -8.84
C ILE A 181 0.62 -0.34 -10.23
N GLU A 182 1.62 -0.75 -11.00
CA GLU A 182 1.83 -0.26 -12.36
C GLU A 182 0.60 -0.50 -13.26
N GLY A 183 0.18 0.53 -13.98
CA GLY A 183 -0.93 0.46 -14.94
C GLY A 183 -2.31 0.30 -14.30
N VAL A 184 -2.42 0.24 -12.98
CA VAL A 184 -3.69 0.40 -12.27
C VAL A 184 -3.82 1.88 -11.97
N GLY A 185 -4.65 2.55 -12.76
CA GLY A 185 -4.96 3.97 -12.59
C GLY A 185 -3.71 4.86 -12.52
N VAL A 186 -3.13 5.26 -13.67
CA VAL A 186 -2.42 6.55 -13.69
C VAL A 186 -3.45 7.67 -13.86
N SER A 187 -4.36 7.80 -12.90
CA SER A 187 -4.89 9.11 -12.52
C SER A 187 -4.28 9.59 -11.21
N GLY A 188 -3.49 8.74 -10.55
CA GLY A 188 -2.66 9.14 -9.43
C GLY A 188 -2.30 7.97 -8.54
N GLY A 189 -1.01 7.85 -8.21
CA GLY A 189 -0.58 6.77 -7.34
C GLY A 189 0.93 6.64 -7.23
N GLY A 190 1.56 7.60 -6.54
CA GLY A 190 2.58 7.27 -5.56
C GLY A 190 1.96 7.60 -4.21
N GLY A 191 2.01 6.68 -3.25
CA GLY A 191 1.40 6.83 -1.92
C GLY A 191 2.02 7.96 -1.12
N GLY A 192 1.49 9.17 -1.33
CA GLY A 192 1.73 10.39 -0.58
C GLY A 192 0.83 11.51 -1.10
N SER A 193 -0.46 11.21 -1.38
CA SER A 193 -1.27 11.95 -2.36
C SER A 193 -0.59 11.90 -3.73
N ASN A 194 -1.28 11.58 -4.83
CA ASN A 194 -0.70 11.89 -6.14
C ASN A 194 -0.27 13.35 -6.10
N ALA A 195 0.94 13.69 -6.55
CA ALA A 195 1.37 15.07 -6.68
C ALA A 195 0.26 15.96 -7.26
N LEU A 196 -0.53 15.41 -8.19
CA LEU A 196 -1.75 16.03 -8.73
C LEU A 196 -2.87 16.17 -7.70
N ASP A 197 -3.20 15.13 -6.92
CA ASP A 197 -4.25 15.19 -5.90
C ASP A 197 -3.86 16.12 -4.76
N LEU A 198 -2.58 16.16 -4.41
CA LEU A 198 -2.01 17.12 -3.48
C LEU A 198 -2.13 18.54 -4.03
N ALA A 199 -1.75 18.75 -5.29
CA ALA A 199 -1.91 20.03 -5.96
C ALA A 199 -3.39 20.46 -6.05
N ILE A 200 -4.31 19.53 -6.33
CA ILE A 200 -5.77 19.76 -6.33
C ILE A 200 -6.25 20.14 -4.93
N GLY A 201 -5.81 19.41 -3.89
CA GLY A 201 -6.17 19.70 -2.51
C GLY A 201 -5.65 21.05 -2.03
N MET A 202 -4.42 21.41 -2.42
CA MET A 202 -3.78 22.69 -2.10
C MET A 202 -4.40 23.86 -2.86
N LEU A 203 -4.90 23.63 -4.08
CA LEU A 203 -5.56 24.65 -4.89
C LEU A 203 -6.95 25.00 -4.33
N ASN A 204 -7.66 24.01 -3.78
CA ASN A 204 -8.99 24.23 -3.22
C ASN A 204 -8.97 25.19 -2.02
N GLY A 205 -9.77 26.25 -2.10
CA GLY A 205 -9.84 27.31 -1.10
C GLY A 205 -8.61 28.24 -1.07
N SER A 206 -7.74 28.20 -2.08
CA SER A 206 -6.58 29.07 -2.19
C SER A 206 -6.62 29.91 -3.47
N THR A 207 -5.98 31.07 -3.43
CA THR A 207 -5.63 31.83 -4.64
C THR A 207 -4.38 31.24 -5.29
N LEU A 208 -4.12 31.54 -6.58
CA LEU A 208 -2.87 31.11 -7.23
C LEU A 208 -1.62 31.68 -6.57
N ALA A 209 -1.70 32.89 -6.02
CA ALA A 209 -0.59 33.53 -5.31
C ALA A 209 -0.19 32.75 -4.04
N GLU A 210 -1.15 32.10 -3.38
CA GLU A 210 -0.93 31.28 -2.19
C GLU A 210 -0.58 29.84 -2.55
N PHE A 211 -1.20 29.30 -3.59
CA PHE A 211 -1.00 27.93 -4.07
C PHE A 211 0.40 27.72 -4.66
N ASN A 212 0.81 28.58 -5.60
CA ASN A 212 2.05 28.40 -6.36
C ASN A 212 3.30 28.25 -5.48
N PRO A 213 3.61 29.15 -4.52
CA PRO A 213 4.81 28.98 -3.69
C PRO A 213 4.75 27.69 -2.86
N LYS A 214 3.60 27.36 -2.26
CA LYS A 214 3.43 26.13 -1.48
C LYS A 214 3.62 24.87 -2.34
N ALA A 215 3.09 24.88 -3.57
CA ALA A 215 3.18 23.76 -4.49
C ALA A 215 4.62 23.56 -5.02
N LEU A 216 5.33 24.66 -5.31
CA LEU A 216 6.73 24.62 -5.74
C LEU A 216 7.68 24.13 -4.65
N ASP A 217 7.36 24.40 -3.38
CA ASP A 217 8.15 23.94 -2.23
C ASP A 217 7.81 22.50 -1.80
N ASN A 218 6.73 21.92 -2.35
CA ASN A 218 6.28 20.59 -1.96
C ASN A 218 7.12 19.47 -2.62
N PRO A 219 7.81 18.60 -1.85
CA PRO A 219 8.69 17.57 -2.41
C PRO A 219 7.98 16.57 -3.33
N ALA A 220 6.71 16.25 -3.09
CA ALA A 220 5.96 15.31 -3.92
C ALA A 220 5.59 15.93 -5.28
N ILE A 221 5.22 17.22 -5.29
CA ILE A 221 4.96 17.97 -6.54
C ILE A 221 6.26 18.20 -7.32
N ARG A 222 7.37 18.51 -6.64
CA ARG A 222 8.68 18.67 -7.28
C ARG A 222 9.21 17.39 -7.93
N ALA A 223 8.87 16.23 -7.38
CA ALA A 223 9.25 14.94 -7.94
C ALA A 223 8.52 14.66 -9.28
N ASP A 224 7.36 15.28 -9.51
CA ASP A 224 6.65 15.22 -10.79
C ASP A 224 6.99 16.43 -11.68
N VAL A 225 8.02 16.26 -12.51
CA VAL A 225 8.53 17.32 -13.40
C VAL A 225 7.45 17.85 -14.36
N LYS A 226 6.54 16.99 -14.84
CA LYS A 226 5.49 17.41 -15.77
C LYS A 226 4.45 18.27 -15.06
N LEU A 227 4.01 17.83 -13.88
CA LEU A 227 3.10 18.61 -13.06
C LEU A 227 3.72 19.94 -12.62
N LEU A 228 4.97 19.92 -12.14
CA LEU A 228 5.70 21.12 -11.73
C LEU A 228 5.80 22.14 -12.87
N GLN A 229 6.11 21.69 -14.09
CA GLN A 229 6.12 22.54 -15.28
C GLN A 229 4.73 23.13 -15.56
N SER A 230 3.67 22.33 -15.47
CA SER A 230 2.31 22.81 -15.70
C SER A 230 1.81 23.80 -14.64
N ILE A 231 2.26 23.68 -13.38
CA ILE A 231 1.97 24.62 -12.29
C ILE A 231 2.70 25.94 -12.49
N SER A 232 3.93 25.90 -13.01
CA SER A 232 4.76 27.10 -13.23
C SER A 232 4.34 27.93 -14.45
N MET A 233 3.39 27.45 -15.25
CA MET A 233 2.89 28.15 -16.43
C MET A 233 1.91 29.28 -16.05
N PRO A 234 1.82 30.34 -16.86
CA PRO A 234 0.81 31.37 -16.64
C PRO A 234 -0.61 30.76 -16.75
N PRO A 235 -1.58 31.21 -15.94
CA PRO A 235 -2.94 30.65 -15.92
C PRO A 235 -3.72 30.86 -17.22
N SER A 236 -3.23 31.70 -18.13
CA SER A 236 -3.77 31.83 -19.48
C SER A 236 -3.28 30.75 -20.46
N ALA A 237 -2.23 29.99 -20.12
CA ALA A 237 -1.73 28.93 -20.98
C ALA A 237 -2.70 27.74 -20.98
N PRO A 238 -3.05 27.18 -22.16
CA PRO A 238 -3.96 26.02 -22.27
C PRO A 238 -3.49 24.78 -21.49
N THR A 239 -2.18 24.62 -21.36
CA THR A 239 -1.53 23.50 -20.66
C THR A 239 -1.20 23.80 -19.20
N SER A 240 -1.55 24.99 -18.69
CA SER A 240 -1.33 25.28 -17.28
C SER A 240 -2.27 24.44 -16.43
N PHE A 241 -1.79 24.05 -15.25
CA PHE A 241 -2.56 23.26 -14.30
C PHE A 241 -3.88 23.96 -13.93
N ALA A 242 -3.81 25.25 -13.58
CA ALA A 242 -4.95 26.05 -13.16
C ALA A 242 -6.02 26.17 -14.28
N ASN A 243 -5.59 26.47 -15.51
CA ASN A 243 -6.52 26.57 -16.65
C ASN A 243 -7.18 25.23 -16.93
N THR A 244 -6.41 24.15 -16.94
CA THR A 244 -6.92 22.79 -17.18
C THR A 244 -7.97 22.41 -16.14
N MET A 245 -7.77 22.74 -14.86
CA MET A 245 -8.72 22.43 -13.80
C MET A 245 -10.05 23.17 -13.97
N VAL A 246 -10.01 24.43 -14.42
CA VAL A 246 -11.22 25.22 -14.69
C VAL A 246 -11.89 24.79 -15.99
N SER A 247 -11.13 24.60 -17.07
CA SER A 247 -11.67 24.24 -18.39
C SER A 247 -12.28 22.85 -18.43
N THR A 248 -11.82 21.94 -17.56
CA THR A 248 -12.39 20.59 -17.41
C THR A 248 -13.57 20.54 -16.42
N GLY A 249 -13.94 21.67 -15.83
CA GLY A 249 -15.07 21.77 -14.90
C GLY A 249 -14.80 21.17 -13.52
N LYS A 250 -13.53 20.92 -13.16
CA LYS A 250 -13.15 20.41 -11.83
C LYS A 250 -13.11 21.52 -10.78
N PHE A 251 -12.94 22.76 -11.20
CA PHE A 251 -12.89 23.93 -10.33
C PHE A 251 -13.68 25.10 -10.90
N THR A 252 -14.22 25.92 -10.00
CA THR A 252 -14.71 27.27 -10.29
C THR A 252 -13.83 28.30 -9.60
N VAL A 253 -13.83 29.54 -10.10
CA VAL A 253 -13.08 30.66 -9.51
C VAL A 253 -14.08 31.73 -9.11
N ASP A 254 -13.98 32.23 -7.88
CA ASP A 254 -14.84 33.31 -7.39
C ASP A 254 -14.34 34.71 -7.79
N GLY A 255 -15.07 35.74 -7.37
CA GLY A 255 -14.73 37.14 -7.65
C GLY A 255 -13.44 37.63 -6.97
N GLU A 256 -12.92 36.88 -6.00
CA GLU A 256 -11.67 37.18 -5.28
C GLU A 256 -10.46 36.42 -5.86
N GLY A 257 -10.70 35.53 -6.84
CA GLY A 257 -9.66 34.72 -7.48
C GLY A 257 -9.33 33.43 -6.72
N THR A 258 -10.19 33.02 -5.79
CA THR A 258 -10.06 31.77 -5.03
C THR A 258 -10.67 30.62 -5.81
N TYR A 259 -9.98 29.48 -5.81
CA TYR A 259 -10.39 28.28 -6.54
C TYR A 259 -11.24 27.38 -5.64
N HIS A 260 -12.40 26.97 -6.12
CA HIS A 260 -13.34 26.09 -5.42
C HIS A 260 -13.55 24.81 -6.22
N LYS A 261 -13.28 23.67 -5.61
CA LYS A 261 -13.49 22.36 -6.23
C LYS A 261 -15.00 22.14 -6.44
N VAL A 262 -15.37 21.70 -7.64
CA VAL A 262 -16.75 21.35 -8.05
C VAL A 262 -17.13 19.98 -7.50
#